data_AF-A0A7W0V246-F1
#
_entry.id   AF-A0A7W0V246-F1
#
_cell.length_a   1.000
_cell.length_b   1.000
_cell.length_c   1.000
_cell.angle_alpha   90.00
_cell.angle_beta   90.00
_cell.angle_gamma   90.00
#
_symmetry.space_group_name_H-M   'P 1'
#
loop_
_entity.id
_entity.type
_entity.pdbx_description
1 polymer ?
#
loop_
_entity_poly.entity_id
_entity_poly.type
_entity_poly.pdbx_seq_one_letter_code
_entity_poly.pdbx_strand_id
1 'polypeptide(L)' 'DCDFNQMIELGVGRELPQSIADFDPALFAARRISTAAHCFGCTAGAGSSCGGAVAAT' A
#
# COMPACT_ATOMS: atom_id res chain seq x y z
N ASP A 1 -0.15 1.93 -1.71
CA ASP A 1 -0.90 1.10 -0.75
C ASP A 1 0.04 0.66 0.35
N CYS A 2 -0.45 0.11 1.46
CA CYS A 2 0.39 -0.48 2.49
C CYS A 2 0.43 -2.01 2.35
N ASP A 3 1.52 -2.66 2.77
CA ASP A 3 1.68 -4.12 2.69
C ASP A 3 0.55 -4.86 3.44
N PHE A 4 0.05 -4.28 4.54
CA PHE A 4 -1.06 -4.85 5.31
C PHE A 4 -2.38 -4.94 4.55
N ASN A 5 -2.54 -4.23 3.42
CA ASN A 5 -3.71 -4.44 2.56
C ASN A 5 -3.77 -5.88 2.03
N GLN A 6 -2.62 -6.54 1.85
CA GLN A 6 -2.57 -7.95 1.44
C GLN A 6 -3.13 -8.89 2.51
N MET A 7 -2.87 -8.59 3.79
CA MET A 7 -3.35 -9.41 4.92
C MET A 7 -4.87 -9.43 5.06
N ILE A 8 -5.56 -8.43 4.50
CA ILE A 8 -7.02 -8.34 4.48
C ILE A 8 -7.60 -8.54 3.08
N GLU A 9 -6.80 -9.07 2.15
CA GLU A 9 -7.19 -9.35 0.76
C GLU A 9 -7.75 -8.12 0.02
N LEU A 10 -7.29 -6.92 0.40
CA LEU A 10 -7.68 -5.68 -0.25
C LEU A 10 -6.85 -5.47 -1.52
N GLY A 11 -7.45 -5.83 -2.66
CA GLY A 11 -6.92 -5.55 -3.99
C GLY A 11 -7.09 -4.09 -4.42
N VAL A 12 -6.79 -3.82 -5.69
CA VAL A 12 -7.03 -2.51 -6.32
C VAL A 12 -8.50 -2.32 -6.67
N GLY A 13 -8.91 -1.06 -6.88
CA GLY A 13 -10.26 -0.74 -7.33
C GLY A 13 -10.60 -1.43 -8.65
N ARG A 14 -11.89 -1.75 -8.86
CA ARG A 14 -12.37 -2.49 -10.04
C ARG A 14 -12.18 -1.73 -11.35
N GLU A 15 -11.99 -0.43 -11.27
CA GLU A 15 -11.65 0.47 -12.36
C GLU A 15 -10.21 0.29 -12.88
N LEU A 16 -9.36 -0.40 -12.12
CA LEU A 16 -7.99 -0.72 -12.51
C LEU A 16 -7.87 -2.14 -13.06
N PRO A 17 -6.82 -2.43 -13.84
CA PRO A 17 -6.43 -3.79 -14.21
C PRO A 17 -6.38 -4.74 -13.01
N GLN A 18 -7.06 -5.89 -13.13
CA GLN A 18 -7.17 -6.91 -12.08
C GLN A 18 -6.14 -8.05 -12.23
N SER A 19 -5.37 -8.04 -13.32
CA SER A 19 -4.34 -9.02 -13.65
C SER A 19 -3.03 -8.31 -13.98
N ILE A 20 -1.91 -8.95 -13.68
CA ILE A 20 -0.57 -8.43 -14.03
C ILE A 20 -0.40 -8.33 -15.56
N ALA A 21 -1.08 -9.18 -16.32
CA ALA A 21 -1.02 -9.15 -17.79
C ALA A 21 -1.57 -7.85 -18.38
N ASP A 22 -2.50 -7.20 -17.67
CA ASP A 22 -3.18 -5.98 -18.10
C ASP A 22 -2.59 -4.73 -17.43
N PHE A 23 -1.43 -4.85 -16.77
CA PHE A 23 -0.83 -3.77 -15.99
C PHE A 23 -0.51 -2.54 -16.85
N ASP A 24 -1.02 -1.38 -16.43
CA ASP A 24 -0.75 -0.08 -17.03
C ASP A 24 -0.06 0.84 -16.01
N PRO A 25 1.23 1.17 -16.21
CA PRO A 25 1.97 2.06 -15.32
C PRO A 25 1.34 3.46 -15.17
N ALA A 26 0.75 4.02 -16.22
CA ALA A 26 0.18 5.36 -16.20
C ALA A 26 -1.10 5.43 -15.37
N LEU A 27 -1.97 4.41 -15.50
CA LEU A 27 -3.17 4.30 -14.67
C LEU A 27 -2.82 4.12 -13.18
N PHE A 28 -1.82 3.28 -12.88
CA PHE A 28 -1.39 3.03 -11.51
C PHE A 28 -0.59 4.19 -10.90
N ALA A 29 0.04 5.04 -11.71
CA ALA A 29 0.68 6.27 -11.23
C ALA A 29 -0.34 7.36 -10.89
N ALA A 30 -1.48 7.39 -11.57
CA ALA A 30 -2.52 8.42 -11.37
C ALA A 30 -3.56 8.07 -10.29
N ARG A 31 -3.63 6.81 -9.86
CA ARG A 31 -4.65 6.37 -8.90
C ARG A 31 -4.39 6.89 -7.49
N ARG A 32 -5.46 6.91 -6.69
CA ARG A 32 -5.34 7.17 -5.25
C ARG A 32 -4.69 5.97 -4.54
N ILE A 33 -3.78 6.27 -3.62
CA ILE A 33 -3.21 5.27 -2.71
C ILE A 33 -4.21 4.98 -1.59
N SER A 34 -4.52 3.70 -1.40
CA SER A 34 -5.45 3.22 -0.37
C SER A 34 -4.70 3.02 0.95
N THR A 35 -5.10 3.80 1.96
CA THR A 35 -4.60 3.73 3.33
C THR A 35 -5.77 3.66 4.31
N ALA A 36 -5.53 3.07 5.49
CA ALA A 36 -6.50 2.97 6.57
C ALA A 36 -5.76 2.78 7.90
N ALA A 37 -6.50 2.68 9.02
CA ALA A 37 -5.91 2.59 10.36
C ALA A 37 -4.87 1.47 10.50
N HIS A 38 -5.11 0.29 9.90
CA HIS A 38 -4.17 -0.84 9.93
C HIS A 38 -2.85 -0.56 9.19
N CYS A 39 -2.83 0.35 8.22
CA CYS A 39 -1.60 0.74 7.53
C CYS A 39 -0.60 1.44 8.45
N PHE A 40 -1.06 2.02 9.55
CA PHE A 40 -0.23 2.66 10.57
C PHE A 40 0.07 1.74 11.75
N GLY A 41 -0.43 0.49 11.72
CA GLY A 41 -0.24 -0.50 12.77
C GLY A 41 1.20 -1.03 12.88
N CYS A 42 2.09 -0.65 11.94
CA CYS A 42 3.51 -0.90 12.08
C CYS A 42 4.11 0.07 13.12
N THR A 43 3.90 -0.22 14.40
CA THR A 43 4.65 0.39 15.49
C THR A 43 5.92 -0.43 15.73
N ALA A 44 6.71 -0.67 14.69
CA ALA A 44 7.97 -1.40 14.81
C ALA A 44 9.03 -0.51 15.50
N GLY A 45 8.85 -0.29 16.80
CA GLY A 45 9.94 0.10 17.68
C GLY A 45 10.92 -1.06 17.77
N ALA A 46 12.02 -0.96 17.03
CA ALA A 46 13.24 -1.76 17.20
C ALA A 46 13.16 -3.28 16.95
N GLY A 47 12.61 -3.75 15.82
CA GLY A 47 12.76 -5.18 15.48
C GLY A 47 12.18 -5.72 14.17
N SER A 48 11.29 -5.00 13.49
CA SER A 48 10.86 -5.35 12.13
C SER A 48 11.58 -4.44 11.13
N SER A 49 11.93 -4.93 9.94
CA SER A 49 12.71 -4.23 8.91
C SER A 49 12.08 -2.92 8.37
N CYS A 50 10.92 -2.54 8.89
CA CYS A 50 10.22 -1.30 8.57
C CYS A 50 10.88 -0.10 9.28
N GLY A 51 12.05 0.33 8.80
CA GLY A 51 12.72 1.58 9.18
C GLY A 51 12.04 2.84 8.61
N GLY A 52 10.70 2.89 8.61
CA GLY A 52 9.92 4.01 8.11
C GLY A 52 9.99 5.19 9.08
N ALA A 53 11.02 6.01 8.97
CA ALA A 53 11.04 7.30 9.65
C ALA A 53 9.95 8.18 9.02
N VAL A 54 8.92 8.53 9.80
CA VAL A 54 8.16 9.75 9.52
C VAL A 54 9.15 10.89 9.64
N ALA A 55 9.56 11.47 8.51
CA ALA A 55 10.44 12.63 8.50
C ALA A 55 9.78 13.71 9.35
N ALA A 56 10.34 13.99 10.53
CA ALA A 56 9.99 15.15 11.32
C ALA A 56 10.53 16.38 10.56
N THR A 57 9.62 17.21 10.07
CA THR A 57 9.93 18.58 9.63
C THR A 57 10.21 19.47 10.81
#